data_AF-A0A380WLB0-F1
#
_entry.id   AF-A0A380WLB0-F1
#
_cell.length_a   1.000
_cell.length_b   1.000
_cell.length_c   1.000
_cell.angle_alpha   90.00
_cell.angle_beta   90.00
_cell.angle_gamma   90.00
#
_symmetry.space_group_name_H-M   'P 1'
#
loop_
_entity.id
_entity.type
_entity.pdbx_description
1 polymer ?
#
loop_
_entity_poly.entity_id
_entity_poly.type
_entity_poly.pdbx_seq_one_letter_code
_entity_poly.pdbx_strand_id
1 'polypeptide(L)' 'MNSISAAVAAARSSSPINVVEIAQTVQSENPQENVAFEDILSYVLDVAQCTGEPLVFERQHSTSEGAYMNGAGLIDS' A
#
# COMPACT_ATOMS: atom_id res chain seq x y z
N MET A 1 5.09 -22.84 0.66
CA MET A 1 5.77 -21.60 1.10
C MET A 1 6.13 -20.71 -0.09
N ASN A 2 5.21 -20.48 -1.05
CA ASN A 2 5.52 -19.73 -2.29
C ASN A 2 4.56 -18.55 -2.57
N SER A 3 3.53 -18.34 -1.75
CA SER A 3 2.47 -17.36 -2.04
C SER A 3 2.87 -15.91 -1.69
N ILE A 4 3.52 -15.71 -0.54
CA ILE A 4 3.85 -14.36 -0.04
C ILE A 4 4.93 -13.68 -0.88
N SER A 5 5.94 -14.43 -1.33
CA SER A 5 7.04 -13.86 -2.14
C SER A 5 6.57 -13.27 -3.47
N ALA A 6 5.58 -13.88 -4.11
CA ALA A 6 5.01 -13.39 -5.37
C ALA A 6 4.12 -12.16 -5.14
N ALA A 7 3.29 -12.18 -4.08
CA ALA A 7 2.42 -11.04 -3.75
C ALA A 7 3.23 -9.79 -3.35
N VAL A 8 4.30 -9.95 -2.56
CA VAL A 8 5.18 -8.81 -2.22
C VAL A 8 6.01 -8.34 -3.42
N ALA A 9 6.47 -9.25 -4.28
CA ALA A 9 7.17 -8.86 -5.51
C ALA A 9 6.24 -8.11 -6.49
N ALA A 10 4.98 -8.52 -6.62
CA ALA A 10 3.98 -7.87 -7.47
C ALA A 10 3.54 -6.50 -6.91
N ALA A 11 3.42 -6.39 -5.59
CA ALA A 11 3.08 -5.13 -4.92
C ALA A 11 4.25 -4.12 -4.86
N ARG A 12 5.47 -4.55 -5.24
CA ARG A 12 6.66 -3.69 -5.39
C ARG A 12 6.67 -2.84 -6.67
N SER A 13 5.50 -2.45 -7.17
CA SER A 13 5.36 -1.66 -8.40
C SER A 13 5.83 -0.22 -8.27
N SER A 14 6.14 0.25 -7.05
CA SER A 14 6.56 1.61 -6.75
C SER A 14 7.78 1.66 -5.81
N SER A 15 8.59 2.70 -5.98
CA SER A 15 9.69 3.09 -5.08
C SER A 15 9.38 4.50 -4.55
N PRO A 16 9.42 4.75 -3.22
CA PRO A 16 9.81 3.86 -2.13
C PRO A 16 8.88 2.66 -1.90
N ILE A 17 9.40 1.60 -1.28
CA ILE A 17 8.62 0.40 -0.95
C ILE A 17 7.63 0.73 0.18
N ASN A 18 6.34 0.64 -0.11
CA ASN A 18 5.29 0.92 0.86
C ASN A 18 4.79 -0.37 1.55
N VAL A 19 5.18 -0.54 2.82
CA VAL A 19 4.86 -1.76 3.59
C VAL A 19 3.35 -1.90 3.84
N VAL A 20 2.66 -0.77 4.04
CA VAL A 20 1.22 -0.77 4.35
C VAL A 20 0.40 -1.21 3.14
N GLU A 21 0.73 -0.69 1.97
CA GLU A 21 0.07 -1.03 0.70
C GLU A 21 0.29 -2.50 0.35
N ILE A 22 1.53 -3.00 0.49
CA ILE A 22 1.86 -4.42 0.28
C ILE A 22 1.04 -5.30 1.22
N ALA A 23 0.98 -4.96 2.52
CA ALA A 23 0.24 -5.75 3.49
C ALA A 23 -1.27 -5.78 3.21
N GLN A 24 -1.85 -4.65 2.78
CA GLN A 24 -3.25 -4.55 2.38
C GLN A 24 -3.54 -5.42 1.15
N THR A 25 -2.69 -5.35 0.12
CA THR A 25 -2.82 -6.17 -1.09
C THR A 25 -2.75 -7.65 -0.74
N VAL A 26 -1.72 -8.08 -0.01
CA VAL A 26 -1.53 -9.49 0.40
C VAL A 26 -2.75 -10.02 1.18
N GLN A 27 -3.27 -9.24 2.13
CA GLN A 27 -4.46 -9.62 2.90
C GLN A 27 -5.72 -9.68 2.01
N SER A 28 -5.87 -8.76 1.06
CA SER A 28 -7.01 -8.73 0.15
C SER A 28 -7.03 -9.88 -0.86
N GLU A 29 -5.86 -10.30 -1.33
CA GLU A 29 -5.70 -11.41 -2.28
C GLU A 29 -5.83 -12.77 -1.60
N ASN A 30 -5.54 -12.86 -0.29
CA ASN A 30 -5.54 -14.11 0.46
C ASN A 30 -6.48 -14.05 1.69
N PRO A 31 -7.77 -13.75 1.53
CA PRO A 31 -8.68 -13.53 2.66
C PRO A 31 -8.96 -14.78 3.49
N GLN A 32 -8.60 -15.96 2.98
CA GLN A 32 -8.73 -17.25 3.67
C GLN A 32 -7.43 -17.66 4.37
N GLU A 33 -6.31 -17.01 4.06
CA GLU A 33 -5.03 -17.27 4.71
C GLU A 33 -4.84 -16.26 5.85
N ASN A 34 -4.58 -16.76 7.06
CA ASN A 34 -4.22 -15.92 8.18
C ASN A 34 -2.74 -15.50 8.04
N VAL A 35 -2.46 -14.58 7.13
CA VAL A 35 -1.11 -14.08 6.89
C VAL A 35 -0.76 -13.06 7.97
N ALA A 36 0.24 -13.38 8.78
CA ALA A 36 0.69 -12.51 9.84
C ALA A 36 1.43 -11.29 9.27
N PHE A 37 1.20 -10.12 9.87
CA PHE A 37 1.86 -8.90 9.43
C PHE A 37 3.38 -8.97 9.62
N GLU A 38 3.87 -9.68 10.65
CA GLU A 38 5.30 -9.90 10.86
C GLU A 38 5.99 -10.63 9.70
N ASP A 39 5.32 -11.60 9.06
CA ASP A 39 5.88 -12.36 7.95
C ASP A 39 6.03 -11.46 6.71
N ILE A 40 5.02 -10.61 6.47
CA ILE A 40 5.04 -9.61 5.40
C ILE A 40 6.18 -8.62 5.65
N LEU A 41 6.29 -8.12 6.89
CA LEU A 41 7.33 -7.16 7.26
C LEU A 41 8.74 -7.76 7.11
N SER A 42 8.96 -9.00 7.55
CA SER A 42 10.26 -9.67 7.42
C SER A 42 10.68 -9.78 5.96
N TYR A 43 9.75 -10.17 5.08
CA TYR A 43 10.06 -10.29 3.66
C TYR A 43 10.33 -8.93 3.01
N VAL A 44 9.54 -7.90 3.35
CA VAL A 44 9.75 -6.55 2.83
C VAL A 44 11.10 -5.97 3.29
N LEU A 45 11.51 -6.24 4.53
CA LEU A 45 12.82 -5.84 5.05
C LEU A 45 13.97 -6.51 4.30
N ASP A 46 13.89 -7.82 4.05
CA ASP A 46 14.90 -8.57 3.27
C ASP A 46 15.04 -7.99 1.86
N VAL A 47 13.92 -7.66 1.22
CA VAL A 47 13.92 -7.06 -0.12
C VAL A 47 14.55 -5.68 -0.09
N ALA A 48 14.19 -4.82 0.86
CA ALA A 48 14.77 -3.48 0.99
C ALA A 48 16.28 -3.52 1.25
N GLN A 49 16.76 -4.50 2.03
CA GLN A 49 18.19 -4.72 2.23
C GLN A 49 18.90 -5.16 0.95
N CYS A 50 18.26 -6.02 0.15
CA CYS A 50 18.82 -6.50 -1.12
C CYS A 50 18.85 -5.41 -2.20
N THR A 51 17.88 -4.50 -2.22
CA THR A 51 17.72 -3.49 -3.28
C THR A 51 18.27 -2.12 -2.91
N GLY A 52 18.41 -1.84 -1.61
CA GLY A 52 18.74 -0.52 -1.09
C GLY A 52 17.59 0.48 -1.19
N GLU A 53 16.37 0.04 -1.50
CA GLU A 53 15.22 0.93 -1.64
C GLU A 53 14.71 1.41 -0.27
N PRO A 54 14.32 2.69 -0.16
CA PRO A 54 13.75 3.23 1.06
C PRO A 54 12.38 2.60 1.37
N LEU A 55 12.13 2.35 2.65
CA LEU A 55 10.85 1.88 3.17
C LEU A 55 9.99 3.05 3.64
N VAL A 56 8.70 3.01 3.31
CA VAL A 56 7.69 3.92 3.85
C VAL A 56 6.52 3.13 4.44
N PHE A 57 5.88 3.73 5.43
CA PHE A 57 4.72 3.18 6.13
C PHE A 57 3.55 4.14 5.99
N GLU A 58 3.11 4.38 4.76
CA GLU A 58 2.08 5.35 4.45
C GLU A 58 0.87 4.63 3.87
N ARG A 59 -0.32 4.89 4.40
CA ARG A 59 -1.54 4.49 3.70
C ARG A 59 -1.69 5.47 2.54
N GLN A 60 -1.66 5.00 1.28
CA GLN A 60 -2.00 5.87 0.16
C GLN A 60 -3.38 6.46 0.44
N HIS A 61 -3.44 7.77 0.70
CA HIS A 61 -4.71 8.47 0.66
C HIS A 61 -5.16 8.35 -0.78
N SER A 62 -6.23 7.58 -1.03
CA SER A 62 -6.97 7.68 -2.28
C SER A 62 -7.18 9.17 -2.50
N THR A 63 -6.48 9.73 -3.49
CA THR A 63 -6.72 11.11 -3.91
C THR A 63 -8.20 11.17 -4.17
N SER A 64 -8.92 11.84 -3.29
CA SER A 64 -10.36 11.99 -3.43
C SER A 64 -10.57 12.80 -4.70
N GLU A 65 -10.88 12.13 -5.80
CA GLU A 65 -11.64 12.73 -6.90
C GLU A 65 -12.94 13.25 -6.28
N GLY A 66 -12.95 14.52 -5.87
CA GLY A 66 -14.04 15.03 -5.07
C GLY A 66 -13.80 16.42 -4.47
N ALA A 67 -13.14 17.31 -5.20
CA ALA A 67 -13.13 18.74 -4.87
C ALA A 67 -13.58 19.60 -6.07
N TYR A 68 -14.62 19.15 -6.76
CA TYR A 68 -15.48 20.05 -7.53
C TYR A 68 -16.87 19.94 -6.93
N MET A 69 -17.10 20.64 -5.82
CA MET A 69 -18.45 21.06 -5.49
C MET A 69 -18.45 22.25 -4.52
N ASN A 70 -19.04 23.33 -5.05
CA ASN A 70 -19.67 24.45 -4.35
C ASN A 70 -18.80 25.65 -3.96
N GLY A 71 -18.81 26.63 -4.86
CA GLY A 71 -18.59 28.04 -4.57
C GLY A 71 -19.37 28.97 -5.51
N ALA A 72 -20.51 28.53 -6.05
CA ALA A 72 -21.47 29.46 -6.66
C ALA A 72 -22.20 30.18 -5.52
N GLY A 73 -21.59 31.27 -5.04
CA GLY A 73 -22.22 32.21 -4.13
C GLY A 73 -23.41 32.87 -4.81
N LEU A 74 -24.59 32.27 -4.65
CA LEU A 74 -25.85 32.99 -4.65
C LEU A 74 -26.03 33.62 -3.26
N ILE A 75 -26.54 34.86 -3.27
CA ILE A 75 -26.83 35.84 -2.18
C ILE A 75 -25.67 36.80 -1.86
N ASP A 76 -25.77 38.13 -1.89
CA ASP A 76 -26.91 39.08 -1.87
C ASP A 76 -26.42 40.50 -2.30
N SER A 77 -27.16 41.21 -3.17
CA SER A 77 -27.40 42.67 -3.23
C SER A 77 -28.18 43.06 -4.49
#